data_AF-A0A935RRC9-F1
#
_entry.id   AF-A0A935RRC9-F1
#
_cell.length_a   1.000
_cell.length_b   1.000
_cell.length_c   1.000
_cell.angle_alpha   90.00
_cell.angle_beta   90.00
_cell.angle_gamma   90.00
#
_symmetry.space_group_name_H-M   'P 1'
#
loop_
_entity.id
_entity.type
_entity.pdbx_description
1 polymer ?
#
loop_
_entity_poly.entity_id
_entity_poly.type
_entity_poly.pdbx_seq_one_letter_code
_entity_poly.pdbx_strand_id
1 'polypeptide(L)'
;MWSSIKPFGRSCVLIEWHQIIHTSILAEISAIRKGIESKQIKGIVDVVPGYTSLTVFFMPEVISYAQILEIIDSSKRRITCNSPRRRNNLGNISRV
;
A
#
# COMPACT_ATOMS: atom_id res chain seq x y z
N MET A 1 -8.03 2.04 -1.53
CA MET A 1 -8.59 1.12 -0.52
C MET A 1 -8.74 -0.25 -1.16
N TRP A 2 -8.04 -1.26 -0.64
CA TRP A 2 -8.08 -2.63 -1.16
C TRP A 2 -9.44 -3.31 -0.92
N SER A 3 -9.78 -4.24 -1.81
CA SER A 3 -11.04 -4.98 -1.82
C SER A 3 -10.99 -6.23 -0.95
N SER A 4 -9.86 -6.93 -0.92
CA SER A 4 -9.72 -8.17 -0.16
C SER A 4 -8.27 -8.38 0.32
N ILE A 5 -8.10 -9.09 1.43
CA ILE A 5 -6.82 -9.70 1.83
C ILE A 5 -7.09 -11.17 2.07
N LYS A 6 -6.29 -12.04 1.44
CA LYS A 6 -6.44 -13.49 1.58
C LYS A 6 -5.07 -14.17 1.68
N PRO A 7 -4.99 -15.31 2.37
CA PRO A 7 -3.80 -16.16 2.30
C PRO A 7 -3.61 -16.65 0.86
N PHE A 8 -2.36 -16.69 0.42
CA PHE A 8 -1.97 -17.20 -0.89
C PHE A 8 -0.89 -18.26 -0.71
N GLY A 9 -1.32 -19.52 -0.68
CA GLY A 9 -0.46 -20.63 -0.26
C GLY A 9 -0.13 -20.58 1.24
N ARG A 10 0.96 -21.25 1.63
CA ARG A 10 1.36 -21.41 3.05
C ARG A 10 2.21 -20.25 3.59
N SER A 11 2.85 -19.51 2.71
CA SER A 11 3.91 -18.55 3.03
C SER A 11 3.74 -17.22 2.31
N CYS A 12 2.52 -16.91 1.86
CA CYS A 12 2.24 -15.66 1.17
C CYS A 12 0.88 -15.06 1.54
N VAL A 13 0.80 -13.74 1.46
CA VAL A 13 -0.44 -12.96 1.61
C VAL A 13 -0.68 -12.23 0.30
N LEU A 14 -1.91 -12.33 -0.22
CA LEU A 14 -2.33 -11.57 -1.37
C LEU A 14 -3.30 -10.49 -0.94
N ILE A 15 -2.98 -9.26 -1.31
CA ILE A 15 -3.83 -8.08 -1.14
C ILE A 15 -4.35 -7.73 -2.53
N GLU A 16 -5.68 -7.63 -2.69
CA GLU A 16 -6.30 -7.31 -3.97
C GLU A 16 -7.05 -5.98 -3.87
N TRP A 17 -6.88 -5.15 -4.90
CA TRP A 17 -7.69 -3.97 -5.14
C TRP A 17 -8.80 -4.29 -6.15
N HIS A 18 -9.71 -3.33 -6.31
CA HIS A 18 -10.68 -3.37 -7.39
C HIS A 18 -9.92 -3.49 -8.72
N GLN A 19 -10.39 -4.39 -9.59
CA GLN A 19 -9.79 -4.69 -10.89
C GLN A 19 -10.06 -3.56 -11.90
N ILE A 20 -9.68 -2.33 -11.54
CA ILE A 20 -9.87 -1.12 -12.32
C ILE A 20 -8.48 -0.54 -12.56
N ILE A 21 -8.21 -0.21 -13.82
CA ILE A 21 -6.99 0.48 -14.23
C ILE A 21 -7.08 1.94 -13.77
N HIS A 22 -6.45 2.26 -12.65
CA HIS A 22 -6.41 3.62 -12.14
C HIS A 22 -5.07 3.95 -11.46
N THR A 23 -4.51 5.12 -11.77
CA THR A 23 -3.18 5.54 -11.30
C THR A 23 -3.09 5.68 -9.78
N SER A 24 -4.20 5.99 -9.10
CA SER A 24 -4.23 6.04 -7.63
C SER A 24 -3.99 4.67 -6.99
N ILE A 25 -4.44 3.58 -7.62
CA ILE A 25 -4.25 2.22 -7.10
C ILE A 25 -2.77 1.84 -7.18
N LEU A 26 -2.12 2.10 -8.31
CA LEU A 26 -0.69 1.85 -8.48
C LEU A 26 0.16 2.65 -7.48
N ALA A 27 -0.23 3.90 -7.22
CA ALA A 27 0.43 4.75 -6.22
C ALA A 27 0.26 4.19 -4.79
N GLU A 28 -0.93 3.70 -4.44
CA GLU A 28 -1.21 3.07 -3.14
C GLU A 28 -0.40 1.76 -2.96
N ILE A 29 -0.40 0.89 -3.97
CA ILE A 29 0.40 -0.35 -3.99
C ILE A 29 1.88 -0.03 -3.79
N SER A 30 2.40 0.95 -4.52
CA SER A 30 3.80 1.38 -4.42
C SER A 30 4.15 1.95 -3.05
N ALA A 31 3.24 2.73 -2.45
CA ALA A 31 3.44 3.30 -1.12
C ALA A 31 3.47 2.21 -0.04
N ILE A 32 2.56 1.23 -0.11
CA ILE A 32 2.53 0.11 0.83
C ILE A 32 3.78 -0.75 0.68
N ARG A 33 4.17 -1.09 -0.56
CA ARG A 33 5.41 -1.82 -0.84
C ARG A 33 6.62 -1.16 -0.18
N LYS A 34 6.85 0.12 -0.47
CA LYS A 34 7.95 0.89 0.14
C LYS A 34 7.85 0.93 1.66
N GLY A 35 6.63 1.04 2.20
CA GLY A 35 6.37 1.03 3.63
C GLY A 35 6.72 -0.30 4.31
N ILE A 36 6.57 -1.43 3.62
CA ILE A 36 6.95 -2.75 4.11
C ILE A 36 8.47 -2.96 3.96
N GLU A 37 9.02 -2.67 2.79
CA GLU A 37 10.46 -2.83 2.50
C GLU A 37 11.32 -1.95 3.43
N SER A 38 10.91 -0.71 3.68
CA SER A 38 11.64 0.21 4.58
C SER A 38 11.65 -0.21 6.04
N LYS A 39 10.69 -1.03 6.49
CA LYS A 39 10.66 -1.55 7.86
C LYS A 39 11.61 -2.73 8.07
N GLN A 40 12.18 -3.30 7.00
CA GLN A 40 13.09 -4.46 7.03
C GLN A 40 12.63 -5.55 8.01
N ILE A 41 11.36 -5.93 7.92
CA ILE A 41 10.73 -6.82 8.89
C ILE A 41 11.31 -8.22 8.72
N LYS A 42 11.92 -8.73 9.78
CA LYS A 42 12.52 -10.07 9.79
C LYS A 42 11.44 -11.11 9.46
N GLY A 43 11.71 -11.94 8.46
CA GLY A 43 10.78 -12.98 8.00
C GLY A 43 9.96 -12.59 6.77
N ILE A 44 9.94 -11.32 6.34
CA ILE A 44 9.44 -10.96 5.00
C ILE A 44 10.55 -11.29 3.99
N VAL A 45 10.22 -12.11 3.00
CA VAL A 45 11.15 -12.57 1.98
C VAL A 45 11.15 -11.62 0.79
N ASP A 46 9.96 -11.30 0.29
CA ASP A 46 9.80 -10.42 -0.87
C ASP A 46 8.40 -9.79 -0.89
N VAL A 47 8.28 -8.66 -1.58
CA VAL A 47 7.03 -7.94 -1.80
C VAL A 47 6.90 -7.66 -3.29
N VAL A 48 6.06 -8.44 -3.96
CA VAL A 48 5.87 -8.38 -5.41
C VAL A 48 4.60 -7.61 -5.73
N PRO A 49 4.70 -6.38 -6.27
CA PRO A 49 3.52 -5.65 -6.74
C PRO A 49 3.02 -6.23 -8.05
N GLY A 50 1.74 -6.55 -8.08
CA GLY A 50 0.97 -6.73 -9.30
C GLY A 50 0.33 -5.41 -9.74
N TYR A 51 -0.50 -5.49 -10.78
CA TYR A 51 -1.16 -4.31 -11.34
C TYR A 51 -2.25 -3.74 -10.42
N THR A 52 -3.08 -4.63 -9.87
CA THR A 52 -4.19 -4.37 -8.94
C THR A 52 -4.08 -5.26 -7.70
N SER A 53 -2.89 -5.79 -7.44
CA SER A 53 -2.63 -6.70 -6.35
C SER A 53 -1.24 -6.49 -5.78
N LEU A 54 -1.02 -6.95 -4.54
CA LEU A 54 0.28 -6.95 -3.89
C LEU A 54 0.45 -8.29 -3.18
N THR A 55 1.51 -9.00 -3.54
CA THR A 55 1.86 -10.28 -2.92
C THR A 55 3.00 -10.08 -1.95
N VAL A 56 2.82 -10.50 -0.70
CA VAL A 56 3.85 -10.48 0.33
C VAL A 56 4.26 -11.91 0.63
N PHE A 57 5.50 -12.26 0.34
CA PHE A 57 6.11 -13.54 0.68
C PHE A 57 6.77 -13.45 2.04
N PHE A 58 6.54 -14.46 2.88
CA PHE A 58 7.05 -14.49 4.24
C PHE A 58 7.43 -15.90 4.69
N MET A 59 8.30 -15.99 5.69
CA MET A 59 8.69 -17.25 6.33
C MET A 59 7.78 -17.50 7.54
N PRO A 60 6.88 -18.50 7.48
CA PRO A 60 5.95 -18.79 8.59
C PRO A 60 6.66 -19.21 9.89
N GLU A 61 7.89 -19.72 9.79
CA GLU A 61 8.77 -20.03 10.94
C GLU A 61 9.22 -18.78 11.71
N VAL A 62 9.17 -17.60 11.07
CA VAL A 62 9.69 -16.34 11.62
C VAL A 62 8.58 -15.33 11.89
N ILE A 63 7.59 -15.25 11.01
CA ILE A 63 6.48 -14.31 11.12
C ILE A 63 5.16 -14.97 10.73
N SER A 64 4.13 -14.74 11.54
CA SER A 64 2.80 -15.30 11.32
C SER A 64 1.96 -14.44 10.37
N TYR A 65 0.96 -15.07 9.75
CA TYR A 65 -0.04 -14.37 8.93
C TYR A 65 -0.72 -13.22 9.69
N ALA A 66 -1.08 -13.43 10.96
CA ALA A 66 -1.73 -12.43 11.80
C ALA A 66 -0.86 -11.17 11.99
N GLN A 67 0.44 -11.35 12.25
CA GLN A 67 1.37 -10.22 12.37
C GLN A 67 1.50 -9.43 11.08
N ILE A 68 1.47 -10.10 9.92
CA ILE A 68 1.51 -9.43 8.61
C ILE A 68 0.25 -8.56 8.43
N LEU A 69 -0.93 -9.06 8.81
CA LEU A 69 -2.15 -8.27 8.77
C LEU A 69 -2.07 -7.02 9.65
N GLU A 70 -1.51 -7.13 10.86
CA GLU A 70 -1.31 -5.97 11.74
C GLU A 70 -0.35 -4.93 11.14
N ILE A 71 0.72 -5.38 10.48
CA ILE A 71 1.68 -4.50 9.78
C ILE A 71 1.00 -3.76 8.63
N ILE A 72 0.18 -4.46 7.85
CA ILE A 72 -0.58 -3.90 6.74
C ILE A 72 -1.62 -2.88 7.27
N ASP A 73 -2.36 -3.23 8.32
CA ASP A 73 -3.37 -2.35 8.91
C ASP A 73 -2.75 -1.09 9.55
N SER A 74 -1.59 -1.23 10.18
CA SER A 74 -0.82 -0.10 10.70
C SER A 74 -0.35 0.86 9.59
N SER A 75 -0.08 0.33 8.40
CA SER A 75 0.34 1.12 7.24
C SER A 75 -0.83 1.91 6.62
N LYS A 76 -2.07 1.44 6.84
CA LYS A 76 -3.33 2.05 6.41
C LYS A 76 -3.57 3.42 7.04
N ARG A 77 -3.23 3.57 8.33
CA ARG A 77 -3.47 4.81 9.11
C ARG A 77 -2.64 6.01 8.63
N ARG A 78 -1.55 5.78 7.90
CA ARG A 78 -0.69 6.86 7.38
C ARG A 78 -1.16 7.46 6.06
N ILE A 79 -2.06 6.78 5.33
CA ILE A 79 -2.49 7.21 3.99
C ILE A 79 -3.65 8.21 4.07
N THR A 80 -4.32 8.35 5.22
CA THR A 80 -5.36 9.37 5.46
C THR A 80 -4.77 10.73 5.83
N CYS A 81 -3.89 11.28 5.01
CA CYS A 81 -3.52 12.69 5.08
C CYS A 81 -2.96 13.21 3.75
N ASN A 82 -3.82 13.31 2.74
CA ASN A 82 -3.76 14.45 1.82
C ASN A 82 -5.11 14.62 1.11
N SER A 83 -5.97 15.46 1.67
CA SER A 83 -6.95 16.18 0.85
C SER A 83 -6.18 17.03 -0.17
N PRO A 84 -6.67 17.19 -1.41
CA PRO A 84 -5.97 17.97 -2.43
C PRO A 84 -5.83 19.40 -1.91
N ARG A 85 -4.58 19.88 -1.74
CA ARG A 85 -4.31 21.32 -1.62
C ARG A 85 -4.79 21.96 -2.92
N ARG A 86 -6.05 22.42 -2.96
CA ARG A 86 -6.54 23.35 -3.96
C ARG A 86 -5.62 24.58 -3.92
N ARG A 87 -4.71 24.67 -4.90
CA ARG A 87 -4.00 25.90 -5.19
C ARG A 87 -5.00 26.83 -5.88
N ASN A 88 -5.71 27.61 -5.09
CA ASN A 88 -6.50 28.72 -5.62
C ASN A 88 -5.50 29.82 -6.04
N ASN A 89 -5.17 29.87 -7.32
CA ASN A 89 -4.60 31.06 -7.93
C ASN A 89 -5.74 32.07 -8.11
N LEU A 90 -5.95 32.93 -7.12
CA LEU A 90 -6.68 34.18 -7.35
C LEU A 90 -5.65 35.22 -7.78
N GLY A 91 -5.83 35.70 -9.01
CA GLY A 91 -4.95 36.60 -9.71
C GLY A 91 -4.78 37.92 -8.98
N ASN A 92 -3.53 38.34 -8.86
CA ASN A 92 -3.18 39.73 -8.63
C ASN A 92 -2.70 40.28 -9.98
N ILE A 93 -3.64 40.82 -10.76
CA ILE A 93 -3.33 41.59 -11.96
C ILE A 93 -3.34 43.05 -11.52
N SER A 94 -2.19 43.54 -11.07
CA SER A 94 -1.94 44.98 -10.95
C SER A 94 -1.29 45.45 -12.25
N ARG A 95 -2.13 45.94 -13.16
CA ARG A 95 -1.87 46.86 -14.30
C ARG A 95 -3.23 47.53 -14.50
N VAL A 96 -3.42 48.84 -14.45
CA VAL A 96 -2.62 50.00 -14.90
C VAL A 96 -2.96 51.17 -13.98
#